data_AF-A0A376JVV5-F1
#
_entry.id   AF-A0A376JVV5-F1
#
_cell.length_a   1.000
_cell.length_b   1.000
_cell.length_c   1.000
_cell.angle_alpha   90.00
_cell.angle_beta   90.00
_cell.angle_gamma   90.00
#
_symmetry.space_group_name_H-M   'P 1'
#
loop_
_entity.id
_entity.type
_entity.pdbx_description
1 polymer ?
#
loop_
_entity_poly.entity_id
_entity_poly.type
_entity_poly.pdbx_seq_one_letter_code
_entity_poly.pdbx_strand_id
1 'polypeptide(L)'
;MSLSRRQFIQASGIALCAGAVPLKASAAGQQQPLPVPPLLESRRGQPLFMTVQRAHWSFTPGTRASVWGINGRYLGPTIRVWKGDDVKLIYSNRLTEKCLNDGGRATGTWPADGRSGTDDVAKR
;
A
#
# COMPACT_ATOMS: atom_id res chain seq x y z
N MET A 1 -25.80 -5.91 59.82
CA MET A 1 -24.34 -5.87 60.10
C MET A 1 -23.93 -4.42 60.20
N SER A 2 -23.40 -3.96 61.33
CA SER A 2 -22.98 -2.56 61.52
C SER A 2 -21.52 -2.39 61.11
N LEU A 3 -21.24 -1.49 60.17
CA LEU A 3 -19.87 -1.11 59.80
C LEU A 3 -19.30 -0.17 60.86
N SER A 4 -18.15 -0.51 61.44
CA SER A 4 -17.45 0.36 62.39
C SER A 4 -16.80 1.55 61.67
N ARG A 5 -16.79 2.74 62.29
CA ARG A 5 -16.13 3.95 61.74
C ARG A 5 -14.69 3.70 61.31
N ARG A 6 -13.97 2.81 62.01
CA ARG A 6 -12.57 2.43 61.66
C ARG A 6 -12.50 1.61 60.38
N GLN A 7 -13.42 0.66 60.19
CA GLN A 7 -13.50 -0.13 58.96
C GLN A 7 -13.87 0.75 57.76
N PHE A 8 -14.73 1.75 57.97
CA PHE A 8 -15.08 2.70 56.91
C PHE A 8 -13.86 3.52 56.46
N ILE A 9 -13.08 4.06 57.40
CA ILE A 9 -11.87 4.84 57.10
C ILE A 9 -10.79 3.96 56.44
N GLN A 10 -10.62 2.72 56.92
CA GLN A 10 -9.65 1.79 56.32
C GLN A 10 -10.08 1.38 54.91
N ALA A 11 -11.36 1.08 54.70
CA ALA A 11 -11.88 0.68 53.40
C ALA A 11 -11.81 1.81 52.37
N SER A 12 -12.15 3.05 52.77
CA SER A 12 -12.08 4.20 51.87
C SER A 12 -10.64 4.57 51.51
N GLY A 13 -9.69 4.46 52.45
CA GLY A 13 -8.27 4.68 52.18
C GLY A 13 -7.69 3.70 51.16
N ILE A 14 -8.01 2.40 51.27
CA ILE A 14 -7.55 1.39 50.33
C ILE A 14 -8.17 1.62 48.93
N ALA A 15 -9.46 1.93 48.87
CA ALA A 15 -10.14 2.21 47.61
C ALA A 15 -9.52 3.42 46.88
N LEU A 16 -9.16 4.46 47.64
CA LEU A 16 -8.45 5.64 47.11
C LEU A 16 -7.08 5.30 46.54
N CYS A 17 -6.27 4.53 47.27
CA CYS A 17 -4.95 4.11 46.80
C CYS A 17 -5.01 3.20 45.57
N ALA A 18 -5.99 2.29 45.52
CA ALA A 18 -6.19 1.41 44.36
C ALA A 18 -6.65 2.18 43.11
N GLY A 19 -7.49 3.23 43.28
CA GLY A 19 -7.93 4.09 42.19
C GLY A 19 -6.84 5.02 41.63
N ALA A 20 -5.77 5.28 42.40
CA ALA A 20 -4.64 6.13 42.00
C ALA A 20 -3.54 5.37 41.25
N VAL A 21 -3.67 4.05 41.04
CA VAL A 21 -2.69 3.28 40.27
C VAL A 21 -2.74 3.74 38.81
N PRO A 22 -1.65 4.27 38.24
CA PRO A 22 -1.65 4.75 36.87
C PRO A 22 -1.83 3.57 35.90
N LEU A 23 -2.85 3.67 35.04
CA LEU A 23 -3.05 2.71 33.95
C LEU A 23 -1.92 2.87 32.93
N LYS A 24 -1.16 1.79 32.70
CA LYS A 24 -0.17 1.72 31.63
C LYS A 24 -0.90 1.66 30.29
N ALA A 25 -1.03 2.78 29.60
CA ALA A 25 -1.42 2.80 28.19
C ALA A 25 -0.19 2.53 27.33
N SER A 26 -0.17 1.41 26.59
CA SER A 26 0.88 1.12 25.62
C SER A 26 0.36 1.41 24.22
N ALA A 27 0.87 2.45 23.58
CA ALA A 27 0.53 2.84 22.21
C ALA A 27 1.54 2.31 21.16
N ALA A 28 2.58 1.61 21.59
CA ALA A 28 3.57 1.01 20.71
C ALA A 28 3.07 -0.36 20.20
N GLY A 29 2.06 -0.34 19.34
CA GLY A 29 1.72 -1.50 18.52
C GLY A 29 2.88 -1.86 17.60
N GLN A 30 3.11 -3.15 17.38
CA GLN A 30 4.18 -3.65 16.54
C GLN A 30 4.08 -3.06 15.12
N GLN A 31 5.02 -2.19 14.74
CA GLN A 31 4.96 -1.45 13.48
C GLN A 31 5.22 -2.39 12.31
N GLN A 32 4.31 -2.41 11.32
CA GLN A 32 4.48 -3.22 10.12
C GLN A 32 5.66 -2.68 9.30
N PRO A 33 6.62 -3.53 8.89
CA PRO A 33 7.73 -3.08 8.06
C PRO A 33 7.22 -2.54 6.72
N LEU A 34 7.88 -1.48 6.24
CA LEU A 34 7.53 -0.84 4.98
C LEU A 34 7.72 -1.82 3.81
N PRO A 35 6.66 -2.11 3.03
CA PRO A 35 6.78 -2.98 1.89
C PRO A 35 7.53 -2.29 0.76
N VAL A 36 8.68 -2.83 0.39
CA VAL A 36 9.47 -2.36 -0.76
C VAL A 36 8.85 -2.92 -2.05
N PRO A 37 8.48 -2.06 -3.03
CA PRO A 37 8.01 -2.51 -4.33
C PRO A 37 9.12 -3.24 -5.11
N PRO A 38 8.76 -4.18 -6.00
CA PRO A 38 9.74 -4.87 -6.82
C PRO A 38 10.29 -3.91 -7.86
N LEU A 39 11.59 -4.01 -8.13
CA LEU A 39 12.27 -3.20 -9.12
C LEU A 39 12.06 -3.82 -10.52
N LEU A 40 11.52 -3.02 -11.43
CA LEU A 40 11.34 -3.39 -12.83
C LEU A 40 12.28 -2.52 -13.68
N GLU A 41 13.36 -3.13 -14.17
CA GLU A 41 14.38 -2.45 -14.97
C GLU A 41 14.29 -2.90 -16.43
N SER A 42 14.40 -1.97 -17.38
CA SER A 42 14.56 -2.35 -18.79
C SER A 42 16.01 -2.76 -19.03
N ARG A 43 16.29 -4.07 -19.01
CA ARG A 43 17.63 -4.58 -19.27
C ARG A 43 17.80 -4.75 -20.78
N ARG A 44 18.62 -3.89 -21.42
CA ARG A 44 18.95 -3.98 -22.86
C ARG A 44 17.73 -3.81 -23.79
N GLY A 45 16.87 -2.83 -23.51
CA GLY A 45 15.69 -2.55 -24.34
C GLY A 45 14.56 -3.59 -24.23
N GLN A 46 14.60 -4.45 -23.21
CA GLN A 46 13.51 -5.38 -22.96
C GLN A 46 12.21 -4.62 -22.65
N PRO A 47 11.07 -5.05 -23.24
CA PRO A 47 9.79 -4.40 -22.99
C PRO A 47 9.35 -4.64 -21.54
N LEU A 48 8.84 -3.58 -20.92
CA LEU A 48 8.27 -3.64 -19.58
C LEU A 48 6.76 -3.86 -19.67
N PHE A 49 6.28 -4.91 -19.01
CA PHE A 49 4.87 -5.25 -18.98
C PHE A 49 4.20 -4.68 -17.72
N MET A 50 3.14 -3.92 -17.93
CA MET A 50 2.36 -3.27 -16.89
C MET A 50 0.90 -3.65 -17.03
N THR A 51 0.44 -4.54 -16.17
CA THR A 51 -0.96 -4.98 -16.14
C THR A 51 -1.69 -4.28 -15.02
N VAL A 52 -2.58 -3.35 -15.34
CA VAL A 52 -3.49 -2.72 -14.39
C VAL A 52 -4.61 -3.71 -14.06
N GLN A 53 -4.73 -4.09 -12.80
CA GLN A 53 -5.71 -5.09 -12.36
C GLN A 53 -6.10 -4.90 -10.89
N ARG A 54 -7.15 -5.60 -10.45
CA ARG A 54 -7.48 -5.67 -9.02
C ARG A 54 -6.44 -6.52 -8.30
N ALA A 55 -6.06 -6.06 -7.11
CA ALA A 55 -5.18 -6.76 -6.19
C ALA A 55 -5.83 -6.80 -4.80
N HIS A 56 -5.24 -7.61 -3.91
CA HIS A 56 -5.64 -7.64 -2.51
C HIS A 56 -4.49 -7.14 -1.66
N TRP A 57 -4.79 -6.23 -0.74
CA TRP A 57 -3.79 -5.61 0.12
C TRP A 57 -4.26 -5.56 1.57
N SER A 58 -3.32 -5.74 2.49
CA SER A 58 -3.55 -5.64 3.92
C SER A 58 -2.91 -4.36 4.43
N PHE A 59 -3.75 -3.38 4.80
CA PHE A 59 -3.31 -2.15 5.43
C PHE A 59 -3.06 -2.33 6.94
N THR A 60 -3.81 -3.27 7.54
CA THR A 60 -3.73 -3.61 8.96
C THR A 60 -3.75 -5.13 9.10
N PRO A 61 -2.91 -5.71 9.99
CA PRO A 61 -2.89 -7.16 10.24
C PRO A 61 -4.29 -7.74 10.42
N GLY A 62 -4.56 -8.84 9.72
CA GLY A 62 -5.85 -9.54 9.80
C GLY A 62 -6.96 -9.00 8.88
N THR A 63 -6.75 -7.87 8.18
CA THR A 63 -7.73 -7.35 7.20
C THR A 63 -7.18 -7.43 5.78
N ARG A 64 -8.07 -7.64 4.80
CA ARG A 64 -7.73 -7.66 3.38
C ARG A 64 -8.74 -6.83 2.60
N ALA A 65 -8.29 -5.76 1.98
CA ALA A 65 -9.08 -4.91 1.12
C ALA A 65 -8.79 -5.24 -0.35
N SER A 66 -9.80 -5.10 -1.21
CA SER A 66 -9.58 -5.12 -2.64
C SER A 66 -9.18 -3.72 -3.12
N VAL A 67 -8.06 -3.64 -3.82
CA VAL A 67 -7.44 -2.40 -4.26
C VAL A 67 -7.11 -2.49 -5.75
N TRP A 68 -6.82 -1.34 -6.37
CA TRP A 68 -6.24 -1.31 -7.70
C TRP A 68 -4.72 -1.32 -7.63
N GLY A 69 -4.11 -1.86 -8.67
CA GLY A 69 -2.70 -2.11 -8.70
C GLY A 69 -2.15 -2.47 -10.06
N ILE A 70 -0.84 -2.40 -10.19
CA ILE A 70 -0.09 -2.81 -11.37
C ILE A 70 0.63 -4.11 -11.02
N ASN A 71 0.55 -5.10 -11.92
CA ASN A 71 1.17 -6.41 -11.78
C ASN A 71 0.75 -7.15 -10.48
N GLY A 72 -0.48 -6.90 -10.01
CA GLY A 72 -1.10 -7.65 -8.90
C GLY A 72 -0.69 -7.16 -7.50
N ARG A 73 -0.06 -5.99 -7.39
CA ARG A 73 0.32 -5.38 -6.12
C ARG A 73 -0.39 -4.04 -5.95
N TYR A 74 -0.70 -3.67 -4.71
CA TYR A 74 -1.14 -2.31 -4.40
C TYR A 74 -0.10 -1.30 -4.93
N LEU A 75 -0.56 -0.26 -5.64
CA LEU A 75 0.28 0.63 -6.45
C LEU A 75 0.89 -0.11 -7.64
N GLY A 76 2.17 -0.49 -7.58
CA GLY A 76 2.87 -1.10 -8.70
C GLY A 76 4.37 -1.28 -8.44
N PRO A 77 5.12 -1.80 -9.44
CA PRO A 77 6.56 -1.90 -9.37
C PRO A 77 7.25 -0.53 -9.43
N THR A 78 8.44 -0.43 -8.85
CA THR A 78 9.33 0.72 -9.07
C THR A 78 10.02 0.51 -10.42
N ILE A 79 9.82 1.42 -11.36
CA ILE A 79 10.44 1.35 -12.67
C ILE A 79 11.76 2.10 -12.64
N ARG A 80 12.84 1.47 -13.12
CA ARG A 80 14.12 2.13 -13.30
C ARG A 80 14.53 2.09 -14.76
N VAL A 81 14.88 3.27 -15.26
CA VAL A 81 15.34 3.51 -16.63
C VAL A 81 16.62 4.34 -16.58
N TRP A 82 17.47 4.21 -17.59
CA TRP A 82 18.71 4.96 -17.71
C TRP A 82 18.60 6.00 -18.80
N LYS A 83 19.15 7.20 -18.56
CA LYS A 83 19.13 8.28 -19.55
C LYS A 83 19.79 7.81 -20.85
N GLY A 84 19.07 7.93 -21.97
CA GLY A 84 19.51 7.48 -23.29
C GLY A 84 18.96 6.12 -23.71
N ASP A 85 18.27 5.39 -22.82
CA ASP A 85 17.54 4.18 -23.20
C ASP A 85 16.19 4.53 -23.84
N ASP A 86 15.85 3.83 -24.93
CA ASP A 86 14.49 3.79 -25.45
C ASP A 86 13.75 2.62 -24.80
N VAL A 87 12.74 2.93 -23.98
CA VAL A 87 12.04 1.94 -23.17
C VAL A 87 10.69 1.64 -23.79
N LYS A 88 10.48 0.38 -24.15
CA LYS A 88 9.18 -0.11 -24.63
C LYS A 88 8.28 -0.44 -23.44
N LEU A 89 7.21 0.33 -23.26
CA LEU A 89 6.22 0.12 -22.21
C LEU A 89 4.96 -0.50 -22.81
N ILE A 90 4.52 -1.63 -22.26
CA ILE A 90 3.32 -2.34 -22.69
C ILE A 90 2.32 -2.34 -21.56
N TYR A 91 1.23 -1.58 -21.74
CA TYR A 91 0.12 -1.49 -20.80
C TYR A 91 -1.00 -2.45 -21.18
N SER A 92 -1.55 -3.11 -20.17
CA SER A 92 -2.76 -3.92 -20.29
C SER A 92 -3.73 -3.54 -19.17
N ASN A 93 -4.90 -3.02 -19.53
CA ASN A 93 -5.97 -2.82 -18.57
C ASN A 93 -6.80 -4.11 -18.42
N ARG A 94 -6.95 -4.59 -17.20
CA ARG A 94 -7.84 -5.70 -16.82
C ARG A 94 -8.90 -5.27 -15.80
N LEU A 95 -9.04 -3.97 -15.56
CA LEU A 95 -10.14 -3.43 -14.77
C LEU A 95 -11.40 -3.36 -15.63
N THR A 96 -12.55 -3.46 -14.97
CA THR A 96 -13.87 -3.33 -15.62
C THR A 96 -14.15 -1.89 -16.06
N GLU A 97 -13.40 -0.93 -15.50
CA GLU A 97 -13.48 0.48 -15.82
C GLU A 97 -12.31 0.94 -16.69
N LYS A 98 -12.53 2.05 -17.39
CA LYS A 98 -11.57 2.65 -18.30
C LYS A 98 -10.49 3.38 -17.49
N CYS A 99 -9.30 2.80 -17.42
CA CYS A 99 -8.15 3.38 -16.74
C CYS A 99 -7.16 3.91 -17.78
N LEU A 100 -7.13 5.24 -17.96
CA LEU A 100 -6.34 5.96 -18.98
C LEU A 100 -6.80 5.67 -20.42
N ASN A 101 -6.56 6.61 -21.33
CA ASN A 101 -7.21 6.73 -22.65
C ASN A 101 -7.53 5.39 -23.36
N ASP A 102 -8.79 5.24 -23.73
CA ASP A 102 -9.35 4.17 -24.57
C ASP A 102 -9.07 2.71 -24.22
N GLY A 103 -9.12 2.32 -22.92
CA GLY A 103 -9.61 1.00 -22.46
C GLY A 103 -8.93 -0.26 -23.04
N GLY A 104 -7.82 -0.09 -23.75
CA GLY A 104 -7.20 -1.10 -24.60
C GLY A 104 -5.76 -1.38 -24.20
N ARG A 105 -5.14 -2.31 -24.92
CA ARG A 105 -3.71 -2.58 -24.78
C ARG A 105 -2.94 -1.49 -25.53
N ALA A 106 -2.37 -0.54 -24.79
CA ALA A 106 -1.50 0.49 -25.36
C ALA A 106 -0.05 -0.01 -25.32
N THR A 107 0.66 0.08 -26.44
CA THR A 107 2.10 -0.14 -26.51
C THR A 107 2.75 1.16 -26.92
N GLY A 108 3.65 1.69 -26.09
CA GLY A 108 4.36 2.93 -26.40
C GLY A 108 5.86 2.75 -26.24
N THR A 109 6.63 3.45 -27.07
CA THR A 109 8.08 3.56 -26.87
C THR A 109 8.36 4.94 -26.31
N TRP A 110 8.97 4.96 -25.12
CA TRP A 110 9.21 6.19 -24.36
C TRP A 110 10.72 6.38 -24.18
N PRO A 111 11.28 7.51 -24.62
CA PRO A 111 12.67 7.81 -24.37
C PRO A 111 12.87 8.12 -22.89
N ALA A 112 13.92 7.55 -22.29
CA ALA A 112 14.22 7.70 -20.86
C ALA A 112 14.70 9.11 -20.48
N ASP A 113 14.72 10.06 -21.42
CA ASP A 113 15.08 11.47 -21.21
C ASP A 113 13.87 12.39 -20.95
N GLY A 114 12.65 11.83 -20.87
CA GLY A 114 11.43 12.56 -20.53
C GLY A 114 10.74 13.23 -21.72
N ARG A 115 11.19 12.98 -22.97
CA ARG A 115 10.43 13.36 -24.16
C ARG A 115 9.15 12.51 -24.31
N SER A 116 8.13 13.07 -24.95
CA SER A 116 6.91 12.34 -25.26
C SER A 116 7.20 11.17 -26.19
N GLY A 117 6.80 9.97 -25.78
CA GLY A 117 6.91 8.75 -26.57
C GLY A 117 5.84 8.67 -27.67
N THR A 118 6.02 7.70 -28.57
CA THR A 118 5.01 7.36 -29.58
C THR A 118 4.14 6.24 -29.02
N ASP A 119 2.83 6.48 -28.92
CA ASP A 119 1.85 5.51 -28.45
C ASP A 119 1.14 4.85 -29.64
N ASP A 120 1.28 3.53 -29.77
CA ASP A 120 0.46 2.71 -30.64
C ASP A 120 -0.68 2.10 -29.81
N VAL A 121 -1.87 2.67 -29.95
CA VAL A 121 -3.08 2.14 -29.32
C VAL A 121 -3.69 1.07 -30.23
N ALA A 122 -3.49 -0.19 -29.89
CA ALA A 122 -4.20 -1.28 -30.55
C ALA A 122 -5.64 -1.32 -30.03
N LYS A 123 -6.58 -0.78 -30.82
CA LYS A 123 -8.02 -0.99 -30.60
C LYS A 123 -8.35 -2.44 -30.88
N ARG A 124 -8.99 -3.11 -29.91
CA ARG A 124 -9.71 -4.36 -30.15
C ARG A 124 -11.13 -4.06 -30.58
#